data_AF-A0A7T0BY66-F1
#
_entry.id   AF-A0A7T0BY66-F1
#
_cell.length_a   1.000
_cell.length_b   1.000
_cell.length_c   1.000
_cell.angle_alpha   90.00
_cell.angle_beta   90.00
_cell.angle_gamma   90.00
#
_symmetry.space_group_name_H-M   'P 1'
#
loop_
_entity.id
_entity.type
_entity.pdbx_description
1 polymer ?
#
loop_
_entity_poly.entity_id
_entity_poly.type
_entity_poly.pdbx_seq_one_letter_code
_entity_poly.pdbx_strand_id
1 'polypeptide(L)'
;MPREQTVSVEQVREAQELFKNGMDLHQEKKFKEAIELFKSCASVNPEDASHLGELTKKLKSGSYKLDQESIAYMGCSAVHLNSLVAELTEEEKEEVPIEQSLLEAFNSWH
;
A
#
# COMPACT_ATOMS: atom_id res chain seq x y z
N MET A 1 -25.30 -5.74 -14.37
CA MET A 1 -24.68 -6.67 -13.39
C MET A 1 -24.01 -5.79 -12.35
N PRO A 2 -24.37 -5.86 -11.06
CA PRO A 2 -23.53 -5.23 -10.04
C PRO A 2 -22.16 -5.91 -10.09
N ARG A 3 -21.07 -5.13 -10.02
CA ARG A 3 -19.73 -5.71 -9.86
C ARG A 3 -19.76 -6.53 -8.57
N GLU A 4 -19.43 -7.82 -8.63
CA GLU A 4 -19.21 -8.59 -7.41
C GLU A 4 -18.11 -7.86 -6.64
N GLN A 5 -18.41 -7.44 -5.42
CA GLN A 5 -17.48 -6.73 -4.58
C GLN A 5 -16.35 -7.70 -4.23
N THR A 6 -15.16 -7.45 -4.78
CA THR A 6 -14.00 -8.34 -4.63
C THR A 6 -13.14 -7.98 -3.42
N VAL A 7 -13.40 -6.83 -2.81
CA VAL A 7 -12.66 -6.26 -1.66
C VAL A 7 -13.55 -6.25 -0.43
N SER A 8 -13.04 -6.73 0.71
CA SER A 8 -13.73 -6.63 2.01
C SER A 8 -13.13 -5.55 2.92
N VAL A 9 -13.94 -5.09 3.88
CA VAL A 9 -13.54 -4.19 4.99
C VAL A 9 -12.28 -4.71 5.70
N GLU A 10 -12.20 -6.01 5.95
CA GLU A 10 -11.05 -6.65 6.62
C GLU A 10 -9.77 -6.54 5.78
N GLN A 11 -9.86 -6.71 4.47
CA GLN A 11 -8.70 -6.57 3.58
C GLN A 11 -8.19 -5.12 3.58
N VAL A 12 -9.08 -4.14 3.53
CA VAL A 12 -8.69 -2.73 3.63
C VAL A 12 -8.06 -2.42 4.99
N ARG A 13 -8.64 -2.95 6.08
CA ARG A 13 -8.10 -2.78 7.44
C ARG A 13 -6.70 -3.38 7.57
N GLU A 14 -6.50 -4.61 7.07
CA GLU A 14 -5.19 -5.28 7.05
C GLU A 14 -4.16 -4.48 6.24
N ALA A 15 -4.51 -4.08 5.02
CA ALA A 15 -3.63 -3.29 4.16
C ALA A 15 -3.26 -1.95 4.80
N GLN A 16 -4.21 -1.27 5.44
CA GLN A 16 -3.97 -0.01 6.16
C GLN A 16 -3.04 -0.21 7.37
N GLU A 17 -3.21 -1.28 8.14
CA GLU A 17 -2.31 -1.60 9.26
C GLU A 17 -0.88 -1.88 8.79
N LEU A 18 -0.73 -2.72 7.75
CA LEU A 18 0.57 -3.01 7.13
C LEU A 18 1.25 -1.75 6.62
N PHE A 19 0.51 -0.87 5.94
CA PHE A 19 1.03 0.40 5.44
C PHE A 19 1.52 1.31 6.56
N LYS A 20 0.70 1.49 7.61
CA LYS A 20 1.03 2.33 8.77
C LYS A 20 2.29 1.83 9.48
N ASN A 21 2.34 0.53 9.79
CA ASN A 21 3.52 -0.09 10.40
C ASN A 21 4.77 0.07 9.49
N GLY A 22 4.59 0.00 8.17
CA GLY A 22 5.64 0.27 7.20
C GLY A 22 6.16 1.71 7.26
N MET A 23 5.27 2.69 7.40
CA MET A 23 5.64 4.11 7.56
C MET A 23 6.42 4.34 8.86
N ASP A 24 5.97 3.77 9.97
CA ASP A 24 6.64 3.91 11.27
C ASP A 24 8.07 3.34 11.21
N LEU A 25 8.24 2.14 10.65
CA LEU A 25 9.56 1.54 10.44
C LEU A 25 10.43 2.36 9.49
N HIS A 26 9.84 2.94 8.43
CA HIS A 26 10.58 3.83 7.53
C HIS A 26 11.11 5.07 8.26
N GLN A 27 10.28 5.69 9.10
CA GLN A 27 10.68 6.84 9.93
C GLN A 27 11.79 6.46 10.92
N GLU A 28 11.74 5.25 11.48
CA GLU A 28 12.80 4.67 12.30
C GLU A 28 14.06 4.25 11.53
N LYS A 29 14.10 4.46 10.21
CA LYS A 29 15.18 4.04 9.29
C LYS A 29 15.39 2.53 9.21
N LYS A 30 14.39 1.75 9.62
CA LYS A 30 14.34 0.29 9.50
C LYS A 30 13.85 -0.12 8.11
N PHE A 31 14.59 0.31 7.10
CA PHE A 31 14.14 0.26 5.70
C PHE A 31 13.81 -1.16 5.19
N LYS A 32 14.55 -2.18 5.63
CA LYS A 32 14.29 -3.57 5.20
C LYS A 32 12.95 -4.08 5.71
N GLU A 33 12.64 -3.82 6.98
CA GLU A 33 11.39 -4.26 7.60
C GLU A 33 10.21 -3.46 7.02
N ALA A 34 10.40 -2.15 6.81
CA ALA A 34 9.43 -1.30 6.11
C ALA A 34 9.10 -1.82 4.71
N ILE A 35 10.12 -2.20 3.92
CA ILE A 35 9.93 -2.77 2.57
C ILE A 35 9.07 -4.03 2.60
N GLU A 36 9.29 -4.95 3.54
CA GLU A 36 8.49 -6.17 3.61
C GLU A 36 7.02 -5.89 3.99
N LEU A 37 6.77 -4.91 4.86
CA LEU A 37 5.40 -4.49 5.15
C LEU A 37 4.71 -3.82 3.96
N PHE A 38 5.41 -2.94 3.24
CA PHE A 38 4.86 -2.31 2.04
C PHE A 38 4.57 -3.33 0.92
N LYS A 39 5.44 -4.32 0.73
CA LYS A 39 5.20 -5.44 -0.20
C LYS A 39 3.99 -6.27 0.24
N SER A 40 3.84 -6.51 1.54
CA SER A 40 2.70 -7.27 2.09
C SER A 40 1.40 -6.51 1.87
N CYS A 41 1.36 -5.19 2.15
CA CYS A 41 0.21 -4.35 1.87
C CYS A 41 -0.15 -4.35 0.38
N ALA A 42 0.81 -4.18 -0.52
CA ALA A 42 0.58 -4.25 -1.97
C ALA A 42 0.15 -5.65 -2.47
N SER A 43 0.26 -6.68 -1.62
CA SER A 43 -0.18 -8.04 -1.92
C SER A 43 -1.52 -8.38 -1.28
N VAL A 44 -2.13 -7.46 -0.51
CA VAL A 44 -3.49 -7.62 0.00
C VAL A 44 -4.43 -7.36 -1.18
N ASN A 45 -5.00 -8.45 -1.71
CA ASN A 45 -5.84 -8.46 -2.91
C ASN A 45 -5.15 -7.82 -4.15
N PRO A 46 -4.16 -8.52 -4.74
CA PRO A 46 -3.38 -7.98 -5.84
C PRO A 46 -4.24 -7.92 -7.11
N GLU A 47 -4.57 -6.70 -7.57
CA GLU A 47 -5.24 -6.48 -8.86
C GLU A 47 -4.39 -6.98 -10.03
N ASP A 48 -3.09 -6.74 -9.95
CA ASP A 48 -2.09 -7.21 -10.91
C ASP A 48 -0.88 -7.77 -10.17
N ALA A 49 -0.79 -9.11 -10.13
CA ALA A 49 0.31 -9.84 -9.51
C ALA A 49 1.68 -9.56 -10.16
N SER A 50 1.72 -8.99 -11.38
CA SER A 50 2.95 -8.67 -12.08
C SER A 50 3.58 -7.35 -11.63
N HIS A 51 2.77 -6.36 -11.23
CA HIS A 51 3.23 -5.00 -10.95
C HIS A 51 4.29 -4.94 -9.82
N LEU A 52 4.07 -5.69 -8.73
CA LEU A 52 5.04 -5.77 -7.63
C LEU A 52 6.34 -6.47 -8.07
N GLY A 53 6.24 -7.49 -8.92
CA GLY A 53 7.39 -8.20 -9.49
C GLY A 53 8.23 -7.33 -10.41
N GLU A 54 7.58 -6.52 -11.25
CA GLU A 54 8.24 -5.56 -12.13
C GLU A 54 8.97 -4.46 -11.36
N LEU A 55 8.32 -3.88 -10.34
CA LEU A 55 8.96 -2.92 -9.43
C LEU A 55 10.18 -3.55 -8.75
N THR A 56 10.03 -4.76 -8.21
CA THR A 56 11.12 -5.50 -7.55
C THR A 56 12.29 -5.71 -8.50
N LYS A 57 12.03 -6.11 -9.75
CA LYS A 57 13.06 -6.31 -10.77
C LYS A 57 13.76 -5.00 -11.11
N LYS A 58 13.01 -3.92 -11.32
CA LYS A 58 13.54 -2.58 -11.62
C LYS A 58 14.44 -2.09 -10.50
N LEU A 59 13.99 -2.17 -9.25
CA LEU A 59 14.76 -1.75 -8.08
C LEU A 59 16.03 -2.58 -7.91
N LYS A 60 15.98 -3.91 -8.03
CA LYS A 60 17.19 -4.76 -7.95
C LYS A 60 18.19 -4.49 -9.07
N SER A 61 17.72 -4.09 -10.25
CA SER A 61 18.58 -3.78 -11.39
C SER A 61 19.16 -2.36 -11.36
N GLY A 62 18.52 -1.47 -10.61
CA GLY A 62 19.02 -0.12 -10.41
C GLY A 62 19.90 -0.05 -9.16
N SER A 63 20.93 0.77 -9.19
CA SER A 63 21.80 0.99 -8.02
C SER A 63 21.14 1.93 -7.01
N TYR A 64 19.97 1.54 -6.51
CA TYR A 64 19.21 2.32 -5.51
C TYR A 64 19.70 2.02 -4.10
N LYS A 65 19.59 3.02 -3.22
CA LYS A 65 19.82 2.81 -1.79
C LYS A 65 18.55 2.26 -1.13
N LEU A 66 18.71 1.60 0.02
CA LEU A 66 17.60 1.00 0.78
C LEU A 66 16.50 2.00 1.16
N ASP A 67 16.84 3.25 1.46
CA ASP A 67 15.86 4.31 1.73
C ASP A 67 15.02 4.64 0.49
N GLN A 68 15.66 4.71 -0.68
CA GLN A 68 14.99 4.96 -1.96
C GLN A 68 14.12 3.77 -2.37
N GLU A 69 14.59 2.54 -2.18
CA GLU A 69 13.77 1.34 -2.39
C GLU A 69 12.55 1.34 -1.47
N SER A 70 12.74 1.68 -0.19
CA SER A 70 11.65 1.77 0.77
C SER A 70 10.60 2.82 0.37
N ILE A 71 11.02 4.00 -0.10
CA ILE A 71 10.10 5.01 -0.66
C ILE A 71 9.37 4.48 -1.89
N ALA A 72 10.04 3.73 -2.77
CA ALA A 72 9.40 3.18 -3.96
C ALA A 72 8.34 2.12 -3.62
N TYR A 73 8.60 1.24 -2.65
CA TYR A 73 7.61 0.29 -2.18
C TYR A 73 6.49 0.97 -1.39
N MET A 74 6.77 1.99 -0.58
CA MET A 74 5.76 2.85 0.04
C MET A 74 4.84 3.46 -1.03
N GLY A 75 5.45 3.97 -2.11
CA GLY A 75 4.83 4.38 -3.37
C GLY A 75 3.77 3.41 -3.88
N CYS A 76 4.23 2.19 -4.18
CA CYS A 76 3.40 1.11 -4.68
C CYS A 76 2.29 0.75 -3.70
N SER A 77 2.63 0.53 -2.45
CA SER A 77 1.72 0.13 -1.38
C SER A 77 0.56 1.10 -1.19
N ALA A 78 0.83 2.40 -1.24
CA ALA A 78 -0.19 3.44 -1.13
C ALA A 78 -1.15 3.45 -2.34
N VAL A 79 -0.65 3.25 -3.57
CA VAL A 79 -1.51 3.14 -4.75
C VAL A 79 -2.44 1.92 -4.65
N HIS A 80 -1.92 0.77 -4.23
CA HIS A 80 -2.72 -0.44 -4.04
C HIS A 80 -3.76 -0.25 -2.93
N LEU A 81 -3.37 0.29 -1.78
CA LEU A 81 -4.30 0.58 -0.69
C LEU A 81 -5.41 1.55 -1.11
N ASN A 82 -5.07 2.60 -1.86
CA ASN A 82 -6.06 3.53 -2.39
C ASN A 82 -7.04 2.84 -3.37
N SER A 83 -6.56 1.86 -4.16
CA SER A 83 -7.43 1.06 -5.03
C SER A 83 -8.42 0.21 -4.23
N LEU A 84 -7.94 -0.47 -3.17
CA LEU A 84 -8.83 -1.25 -2.28
C LEU A 84 -9.90 -0.37 -1.64
N VAL A 85 -9.51 0.80 -1.14
CA VAL A 85 -10.43 1.79 -0.56
C VAL A 85 -11.48 2.26 -1.58
N ALA A 86 -11.10 2.43 -2.85
CA ALA A 86 -12.01 2.88 -3.89
C ALA A 86 -13.12 1.85 -4.23
N GLU A 87 -12.89 0.57 -3.93
CA GLU A 87 -13.85 -0.53 -4.13
C GLU A 87 -14.80 -0.72 -2.92
N LEU A 88 -14.56 -0.05 -1.78
CA LEU A 88 -15.51 -0.02 -0.67
C LEU A 88 -16.67 0.94 -0.96
N THR A 89 -17.86 0.58 -0.46
CA THR A 89 -19.01 1.49 -0.36
C THR A 89 -18.74 2.60 0.65
N GLU A 90 -19.55 3.67 0.64
CA GLU A 90 -19.41 4.74 1.63
C GLU A 90 -19.71 4.24 3.05
N GLU A 91 -20.66 3.32 3.21
CA GLU A 91 -20.96 2.68 4.49
C GLU A 91 -19.77 1.86 5.03
N GLU A 92 -19.11 1.07 4.18
CA GLU A 92 -17.93 0.29 4.57
C GLU A 92 -16.71 1.16 4.88
N LYS A 93 -16.57 2.31 4.21
CA LYS A 93 -15.52 3.29 4.52
C LYS A 93 -15.71 3.90 5.92
N GLU A 94 -16.94 3.99 6.42
CA GLU A 94 -17.17 4.42 7.81
C GLU A 94 -16.69 3.36 8.82
N GLU A 95 -16.66 2.07 8.44
CA GLU A 95 -16.19 0.96 9.29
C GLU A 95 -14.66 0.80 9.33
N VAL A 96 -13.96 1.40 8.37
CA VAL A 96 -12.50 1.49 8.35
C VAL A 96 -12.12 2.96 8.41
N PRO A 97 -11.84 3.54 9.59
CA PRO A 97 -11.45 4.94 9.68
C PRO A 97 -10.12 5.13 8.94
N ILE A 98 -10.21 5.58 7.69
CA ILE A 98 -9.07 5.90 6.86
C ILE A 98 -8.44 7.14 7.47
N GLU A 99 -7.21 7.01 7.96
CA GLU A 99 -6.56 8.13 8.62
C GLU A 99 -6.41 9.29 7.62
N GLN A 100 -6.77 10.50 8.06
CA GLN A 100 -6.73 11.68 7.21
C GLN A 100 -5.31 11.96 6.68
N SER A 101 -4.29 11.63 7.49
CA SER A 101 -2.88 11.67 7.11
C SER A 101 -2.52 10.74 5.94
N LEU A 102 -3.22 9.60 5.83
CA LEU A 102 -3.07 8.64 4.75
C LEU A 102 -3.69 9.18 3.45
N LEU A 103 -4.89 9.75 3.55
CA LEU A 103 -5.56 10.45 2.45
C LEU A 103 -4.74 11.64 1.94
N GLU A 104 -4.16 12.42 2.84
CA GLU A 104 -3.25 13.52 2.48
C GLU A 104 -1.98 13.01 1.77
N ALA A 105 -1.41 11.90 2.24
CA ALA A 105 -0.27 11.28 1.57
C ALA A 105 -0.62 10.86 0.14
N PHE A 106 -1.78 10.23 -0.08
CA PHE A 106 -2.26 9.87 -1.42
C PHE A 106 -2.47 11.09 -2.32
N ASN A 107 -3.10 12.15 -1.80
CA ASN A 107 -3.38 13.37 -2.55
C ASN A 107 -2.12 14.22 -2.84
N SER A 108 -1.05 14.06 -2.06
CA SER A 108 0.23 14.75 -2.26
C SER A 108 1.06 14.17 -3.40
N TRP A 109 0.73 12.97 -3.86
CA TRP A 109 1.40 12.29 -4.98
C TRP A 109 0.61 12.49 -6.27
N HIS A 110 0.59 13.73 -6.75
CA HIS A 110 0.09 14.10 -8.08
C HIS A 110 1.12 14.97 -8.79
#